data_AF-X1EG29-F1
#
_entry.id   AF-X1EG29-F1
#
_cell.length_a   1.000
_cell.length_b   1.000
_cell.length_c   1.000
_cell.angle_alpha   90.00
_cell.angle_beta   90.00
_cell.angle_gamma   90.00
#
_symmetry.space_group_name_H-M   'P 1'
#
loop_
_entity.id
_entity.type
_entity.pdbx_description
1 polymer ?
#
loop_
_entity_poly.entity_id
_entity_poly.type
_entity_poly.pdbx_seq_one_letter_code
_entity_poly.pdbx_strand_id
1 'polypeptide(L)'
;SEKPYGPNAFEVMTKKLPYTLPNKKVAILGGDITYDLLIKASFKEICLKNGWEVILDDTYPYGNTEFGAQLAKIRSEKPSIIFGCITSCDSSVAFMNQFLTNPTNSLIYIQWSPASPEFIKLLGNRANGILWQTLLAYLPTPENKKWVEEKTGRPEQILIKF
;
A
#
# COMPACT_ATOMS: atom_id res chain seq x y z
N SER A 1 4.19 -16.79 -7.11
CA SER A 1 3.48 -16.95 -5.83
C SER A 1 3.64 -15.67 -5.07
N GLU A 2 2.52 -15.00 -4.87
CA GLU A 2 2.40 -13.62 -4.41
C GLU A 2 2.18 -13.59 -2.88
N LYS A 3 2.02 -14.77 -2.26
CA LYS A 3 1.88 -14.94 -0.82
C LYS A 3 2.97 -14.27 0.02
N PRO A 4 4.26 -14.16 -0.39
CA PRO A 4 5.26 -13.47 0.42
C PRO A 4 4.99 -11.97 0.62
N TYR A 5 4.18 -11.33 -0.25
CA TYR A 5 3.97 -9.89 -0.17
C TYR A 5 3.32 -9.47 1.16
N GLY A 6 2.30 -10.21 1.63
CA GLY A 6 1.58 -9.90 2.87
C GLY A 6 2.49 -9.97 4.11
N PRO A 7 3.14 -11.11 4.40
CA PRO A 7 4.09 -11.23 5.51
C PRO A 7 5.21 -10.20 5.49
N ASN A 8 5.77 -9.89 4.32
CA ASN A 8 6.82 -8.87 4.19
C ASN A 8 6.30 -7.47 4.55
N ALA A 9 5.12 -7.09 4.03
CA ALA A 9 4.51 -5.81 4.36
C ALA A 9 4.19 -5.71 5.86
N PHE A 10 3.69 -6.78 6.46
CA PHE A 10 3.45 -6.86 7.90
C PHE A 10 4.75 -6.66 8.70
N GLU A 11 5.84 -7.34 8.34
CA GLU A 11 7.13 -7.18 9.01
C GLU A 11 7.64 -5.74 8.93
N VAL A 12 7.59 -5.12 7.75
CA VAL A 12 8.04 -3.73 7.56
C VAL A 12 7.22 -2.79 8.43
N MET A 13 5.89 -2.83 8.32
CA MET A 13 5.00 -1.91 9.02
C MET A 13 5.07 -2.06 10.55
N THR A 14 5.35 -3.26 11.06
CA THR A 14 5.29 -3.53 12.51
C THR A 14 6.64 -3.60 13.21
N LYS A 15 7.75 -3.81 12.49
CA LYS A 15 9.07 -4.05 13.11
C LYS A 15 10.22 -3.22 12.54
N LYS A 16 10.11 -2.66 11.33
CA LYS A 16 11.24 -2.00 10.66
C LYS A 16 11.15 -0.48 10.67
N LEU A 17 9.97 0.07 10.93
CA LEU A 17 9.77 1.52 11.00
C LEU A 17 10.06 2.04 12.42
N PRO A 18 10.70 3.21 12.58
CA PRO A 18 10.84 3.89 13.87
C PRO A 18 9.53 4.59 14.26
N TYR A 19 8.41 3.86 14.23
CA TYR A 19 7.07 4.36 14.50
C TYR A 19 6.35 3.44 15.49
N THR A 20 5.73 4.03 16.52
CA THR A 20 4.94 3.28 17.51
C THR A 20 3.48 3.23 17.07
N LEU A 21 3.00 2.02 16.76
CA LEU A 21 1.61 1.80 16.35
C LEU A 21 0.66 1.99 17.55
N PRO A 22 -0.41 2.80 17.41
CA PRO A 22 -1.29 3.14 18.54
C PRO A 22 -2.15 1.98 19.05
N ASN A 23 -2.37 0.95 18.22
CA ASN A 23 -3.15 -0.24 18.56
C ASN A 23 -2.79 -1.41 17.62
N LYS A 24 -3.36 -2.59 17.85
CA LYS A 24 -3.22 -3.77 16.97
C LYS A 24 -4.46 -4.02 16.12
N LYS A 25 -5.09 -2.96 15.60
CA LYS A 25 -6.23 -3.07 14.68
C LYS A 25 -5.77 -2.81 13.25
N VAL A 26 -6.27 -3.60 12.31
CA VAL A 26 -5.96 -3.47 10.89
C VAL A 26 -7.22 -3.48 10.03
N ALA A 27 -7.25 -2.59 9.04
CA ALA A 27 -8.20 -2.64 7.93
C ALA A 27 -7.52 -3.21 6.70
N ILE A 28 -8.20 -4.13 6.02
CA ILE A 28 -7.69 -4.86 4.88
C ILE A 28 -8.67 -4.71 3.71
N LEU A 29 -8.16 -4.29 2.56
CA LEU A 29 -8.92 -4.01 1.34
C LEU A 29 -8.23 -4.68 0.15
N GLY A 30 -8.98 -5.15 -0.85
CA GLY A 30 -8.39 -5.61 -2.10
C GLY A 30 -9.36 -5.69 -3.27
N GLY A 31 -8.84 -5.55 -4.49
CA GLY A 31 -9.62 -5.79 -5.71
C GLY A 31 -10.01 -7.25 -5.87
N ASP A 32 -11.08 -7.52 -6.61
CA ASP A 32 -11.57 -8.86 -6.95
C ASP A 32 -10.75 -9.57 -8.05
N ILE A 33 -9.42 -9.41 -8.00
CA ILE A 33 -8.47 -10.09 -8.89
C ILE A 33 -7.60 -11.06 -8.10
N THR A 34 -7.19 -12.17 -8.75
CA THR A 34 -6.40 -13.24 -8.10
C THR A 34 -5.16 -12.71 -7.37
N TYR A 35 -4.45 -11.76 -7.99
CA TYR A 35 -3.26 -11.14 -7.40
C TYR A 35 -3.57 -10.48 -6.05
N ASP A 36 -4.59 -9.62 -6.01
CA ASP A 36 -4.96 -8.88 -4.81
C ASP A 36 -5.50 -9.81 -3.72
N LEU A 37 -6.34 -10.77 -4.09
CA LEU A 37 -6.93 -11.73 -3.18
C LEU A 37 -5.88 -12.60 -2.49
N LEU A 38 -4.86 -13.08 -3.21
CA LEU A 38 -3.78 -13.90 -2.65
C LEU A 38 -2.93 -13.11 -1.64
N ILE A 39 -2.57 -11.88 -1.98
CA ILE A 39 -1.76 -11.02 -1.10
C ILE A 39 -2.57 -10.63 0.13
N LYS A 40 -3.82 -10.17 -0.05
CA LYS A 40 -4.74 -9.81 1.02
C LYS A 40 -4.94 -10.95 2.01
N ALA A 41 -5.18 -12.16 1.51
CA ALA A 41 -5.33 -13.36 2.34
C ALA A 41 -4.07 -13.66 3.15
N SER A 42 -2.89 -13.62 2.52
CA SER A 42 -1.62 -13.85 3.22
C SER A 42 -1.32 -12.79 4.29
N PHE A 43 -1.71 -11.54 4.05
CA PHE A 43 -1.58 -10.45 5.01
C PHE A 43 -2.53 -10.62 6.21
N LYS A 44 -3.76 -11.06 5.96
CA LYS A 44 -4.72 -11.40 7.02
C LYS A 44 -4.20 -12.53 7.90
N GLU A 45 -3.70 -13.62 7.30
CA GLU A 45 -3.17 -14.78 8.03
C GLU A 45 -2.05 -14.38 8.99
N ILE A 46 -1.08 -13.57 8.53
CA ILE A 46 0.02 -13.13 9.40
C ILE A 46 -0.44 -12.17 10.50
N CYS A 47 -1.43 -11.31 10.23
CA CYS A 47 -2.03 -10.44 11.25
C CYS A 47 -2.65 -11.27 12.37
N LEU A 48 -3.53 -12.22 12.02
CA LEU A 48 -4.20 -13.10 12.99
C LEU A 48 -3.20 -13.91 13.81
N LYS A 49 -2.17 -14.47 13.16
CA LYS A 49 -1.10 -15.23 13.82
C LYS A 49 -0.33 -14.40 14.86
N ASN A 50 -0.27 -13.07 14.69
CA ASN A 50 0.45 -12.16 15.60
C ASN A 50 -0.50 -11.40 16.56
N GLY A 51 -1.75 -11.85 16.69
CA GLY A 51 -2.73 -11.28 17.63
C GLY A 51 -3.22 -9.88 17.23
N TRP A 52 -3.30 -9.60 15.93
CA TRP A 52 -3.94 -8.41 15.41
C TRP A 52 -5.43 -8.62 15.16
N GLU A 53 -6.22 -7.60 15.45
CA GLU A 53 -7.66 -7.55 15.19
C GLU A 53 -7.90 -7.02 13.77
N VAL A 54 -8.57 -7.80 12.94
CA VAL A 54 -8.96 -7.39 11.59
C VAL A 54 -10.35 -6.75 11.65
N ILE A 55 -10.40 -5.40 11.66
CA ILE A 55 -11.66 -4.65 11.82
C ILE A 55 -12.43 -4.47 10.52
N LEU A 56 -11.76 -4.72 9.39
CA LEU A 56 -12.30 -4.69 8.04
C LEU A 56 -11.49 -5.67 7.19
N ASP A 57 -12.18 -6.52 6.45
CA ASP A 57 -11.61 -7.39 5.42
C ASP A 57 -12.59 -7.39 4.25
N ASP A 58 -12.40 -6.43 3.33
CA ASP A 58 -13.36 -6.16 2.28
C ASP A 58 -12.74 -6.32 0.88
N THR A 59 -13.59 -6.71 -0.07
CA THR A 59 -13.23 -6.95 -1.46
C THR A 59 -14.17 -6.14 -2.34
N TYR A 60 -13.62 -5.42 -3.32
CA TYR A 60 -14.39 -4.57 -4.23
C TYR A 60 -14.07 -4.91 -5.70
N PRO A 61 -14.97 -4.58 -6.66
CA PRO A 61 -14.70 -4.76 -8.08
C PRO A 61 -13.47 -3.99 -8.56
N TYR A 62 -12.60 -4.60 -9.36
CA TYR A 62 -11.42 -3.93 -9.91
C TYR A 62 -11.83 -2.66 -10.67
N GLY A 63 -11.15 -1.54 -10.38
CA GLY A 63 -11.51 -0.22 -10.94
C GLY A 63 -12.59 0.54 -10.13
N ASN A 64 -13.10 -0.02 -9.03
CA ASN A 64 -13.99 0.71 -8.12
C ASN A 64 -13.33 2.00 -7.62
N THR A 65 -14.09 3.08 -7.59
CA THR A 65 -13.66 4.40 -7.11
C THR A 65 -14.46 4.87 -5.90
N GLU A 66 -15.41 4.08 -5.40
CA GLU A 66 -16.27 4.43 -4.27
C GLU A 66 -15.82 3.70 -2.99
N PHE A 67 -15.30 4.43 -2.01
CA PHE A 67 -14.75 3.85 -0.76
C PHE A 67 -15.46 4.34 0.51
N GLY A 68 -16.62 4.98 0.37
CA GLY A 68 -17.32 5.63 1.48
C GLY A 68 -17.63 4.70 2.65
N ALA A 69 -18.12 3.48 2.39
CA ALA A 69 -18.47 2.51 3.42
C ALA A 69 -17.23 1.99 4.17
N GLN A 70 -16.17 1.66 3.42
CA GLN A 70 -14.90 1.19 3.96
C GLN A 70 -14.25 2.28 4.82
N LEU A 71 -14.22 3.53 4.32
CA LEU A 71 -13.67 4.67 5.04
C LEU A 71 -14.51 5.02 6.27
N ALA A 72 -15.83 4.87 6.24
CA ALA A 72 -16.68 5.05 7.42
C ALA A 72 -16.28 4.07 8.54
N LYS A 73 -16.08 2.78 8.20
CA LYS A 73 -15.62 1.77 9.17
C LYS A 73 -14.22 2.09 9.69
N ILE A 74 -13.28 2.46 8.81
CA ILE A 74 -11.91 2.85 9.18
C ILE A 74 -11.93 4.04 10.15
N ARG A 75 -12.72 5.08 9.88
CA ARG A 75 -12.84 6.27 10.73
C ARG A 75 -13.44 5.96 12.10
N SER A 76 -14.40 5.03 12.15
CA SER A 76 -15.03 4.58 13.39
C SER A 76 -14.07 3.76 14.25
N GLU A 77 -13.34 2.83 13.65
CA GLU A 77 -12.51 1.86 14.38
C GLU A 77 -11.08 2.33 14.64
N LYS A 78 -10.61 3.32 13.86
CA LYS A 78 -9.27 3.94 13.93
C LYS A 78 -8.16 2.88 13.99
N PRO A 79 -8.05 2.00 12.98
CA PRO A 79 -6.98 1.01 12.92
C PRO A 79 -5.61 1.69 12.81
N SER A 80 -4.57 1.09 13.37
CA SER A 80 -3.20 1.60 13.23
C SER A 80 -2.61 1.30 11.86
N ILE A 81 -3.14 0.31 11.14
CA ILE A 81 -2.72 -0.07 9.79
C ILE A 81 -3.94 -0.13 8.86
N ILE A 82 -3.79 0.44 7.67
CA ILE A 82 -4.66 0.21 6.52
C ILE A 82 -3.81 -0.46 5.45
N PHE A 83 -4.10 -1.72 5.17
CA PHE A 83 -3.46 -2.50 4.11
C PHE A 83 -4.39 -2.58 2.90
N GLY A 84 -4.07 -1.83 1.86
CA GLY A 84 -4.79 -1.82 0.60
C GLY A 84 -4.05 -2.59 -0.47
N CYS A 85 -4.56 -3.76 -0.85
CA CYS A 85 -4.18 -4.38 -2.12
C CYS A 85 -4.97 -3.74 -3.27
N ILE A 86 -4.66 -2.46 -3.54
CA ILE A 86 -5.35 -1.61 -4.51
C ILE A 86 -4.47 -1.45 -5.76
N THR A 87 -4.43 -2.51 -6.58
CA THR A 87 -3.54 -2.56 -7.75
C THR A 87 -3.93 -1.55 -8.83
N SER A 88 -5.22 -1.24 -8.97
CA SER A 88 -5.69 -0.19 -9.90
C SER A 88 -5.20 1.20 -9.46
N CYS A 89 -4.61 1.94 -10.41
CA CYS A 89 -4.19 3.33 -10.21
C CYS A 89 -5.41 4.22 -9.88
N ASP A 90 -6.50 4.09 -10.64
CA ASP A 90 -7.72 4.90 -10.42
C ASP A 90 -8.33 4.63 -9.05
N SER A 91 -8.43 3.36 -8.67
CA SER A 91 -8.97 2.97 -7.36
C SER A 91 -8.11 3.48 -6.20
N SER A 92 -6.78 3.40 -6.33
CA SER A 92 -5.87 3.83 -5.27
C SER A 92 -5.80 5.35 -5.13
N VAL A 93 -5.84 6.08 -6.24
CA VAL A 93 -5.98 7.55 -6.25
C VAL A 93 -7.32 7.96 -5.62
N ALA A 94 -8.42 7.31 -6.00
CA ALA A 94 -9.74 7.58 -5.44
C ALA A 94 -9.80 7.30 -3.93
N PHE A 95 -9.26 6.16 -3.49
CA PHE A 95 -9.15 5.81 -2.07
C PHE A 95 -8.37 6.89 -1.29
N MET A 96 -7.18 7.27 -1.76
CA MET A 96 -6.35 8.26 -1.09
C MET A 96 -7.01 9.64 -1.05
N ASN A 97 -7.63 10.07 -2.15
CA ASN A 97 -8.37 11.34 -2.19
C ASN A 97 -9.48 11.37 -1.15
N GLN A 98 -10.26 10.29 -1.03
CA GLN A 98 -11.35 10.20 -0.07
C GLN A 98 -10.84 10.06 1.37
N PHE A 99 -9.79 9.27 1.60
CA PHE A 99 -9.18 9.11 2.91
C PHE A 99 -8.71 10.46 3.48
N LEU A 100 -7.99 11.24 2.67
CA LEU A 100 -7.39 12.51 3.07
C LEU A 100 -8.42 13.62 3.39
N THR A 101 -9.70 13.44 3.06
CA THR A 101 -10.75 14.37 3.50
C THR A 101 -10.97 14.37 5.01
N ASN A 102 -10.73 13.22 5.66
CA ASN A 102 -10.82 13.03 7.11
C ASN A 102 -9.97 11.80 7.50
N PRO A 103 -8.65 11.98 7.60
CA PRO A 103 -7.71 10.87 7.78
C PRO A 103 -7.70 10.35 9.23
N THR A 104 -7.43 9.06 9.41
CA THR A 104 -7.09 8.46 10.70
C THR A 104 -5.58 8.45 10.92
N ASN A 105 -5.13 8.32 12.17
CA ASN A 105 -3.72 8.08 12.49
C ASN A 105 -3.35 6.62 12.20
N SER A 106 -3.19 6.31 10.91
CA SER A 106 -2.94 4.97 10.39
C SER A 106 -1.74 4.99 9.44
N LEU A 107 -0.88 3.97 9.53
CA LEU A 107 0.03 3.66 8.44
C LEU A 107 -0.78 3.14 7.25
N ILE A 108 -0.51 3.68 6.06
CA ILE A 108 -1.15 3.23 4.82
C ILE A 108 -0.13 2.48 3.99
N TYR A 109 -0.50 1.25 3.62
CA TYR A 109 0.24 0.46 2.66
C TYR A 109 -0.63 0.22 1.42
N ILE A 110 -0.08 0.49 0.22
CA ILE A 110 -0.77 0.22 -1.04
C ILE A 110 0.08 -0.69 -1.94
N GLN A 111 -0.48 -1.85 -2.27
CA GLN A 111 0.05 -2.76 -3.29
C GLN A 111 -0.73 -2.58 -4.60
N TRP A 112 -0.14 -2.46 -5.79
CA TRP A 112 1.23 -2.07 -6.17
C TRP A 112 1.27 -0.67 -6.82
N SER A 113 0.10 -0.03 -6.96
CA SER A 113 -0.11 1.20 -7.70
C SER A 113 0.87 2.36 -7.43
N PRO A 114 1.47 2.53 -6.23
CA PRO A 114 2.48 3.57 -6.01
C PRO A 114 3.73 3.48 -6.90
N ALA A 115 4.01 2.32 -7.49
CA ALA A 115 5.11 2.17 -8.44
C ALA A 115 4.82 2.78 -9.83
N SER A 116 3.55 3.13 -10.12
CA SER A 116 3.19 3.80 -11.37
C SER A 116 3.57 5.28 -11.34
N PRO A 117 4.28 5.81 -12.36
CA PRO A 117 4.51 7.25 -12.50
C PRO A 117 3.21 8.06 -12.56
N GLU A 118 2.13 7.46 -13.06
CA GLU A 118 0.81 8.09 -13.12
C GLU A 118 0.22 8.28 -11.72
N PHE A 119 0.34 7.28 -10.84
CA PHE A 119 -0.12 7.40 -9.45
C PHE A 119 0.57 8.57 -8.74
N ILE A 120 1.89 8.66 -8.88
CA ILE A 120 2.69 9.75 -8.31
C ILE A 120 2.29 11.09 -8.91
N LYS A 121 2.06 11.16 -10.23
CA LYS A 121 1.61 12.37 -10.92
C LYS A 121 0.23 12.84 -10.43
N LEU A 122 -0.71 11.92 -10.25
CA LEU A 122 -2.09 12.23 -9.87
C LEU A 122 -2.22 12.65 -8.39
N LEU A 123 -1.45 12.03 -7.49
CA LEU A 123 -1.50 12.38 -6.06
C LEU A 123 -0.54 13.52 -5.70
N GLY A 124 0.59 13.65 -6.37
CA GLY A 124 1.64 14.61 -6.03
C GLY A 124 2.07 14.43 -4.57
N ASN A 125 2.16 15.54 -3.81
CA ASN A 125 2.53 15.52 -2.39
C ASN A 125 1.62 14.67 -1.50
N ARG A 126 0.40 14.34 -1.95
CA ARG A 126 -0.53 13.49 -1.22
C ARG A 126 -0.13 12.01 -1.21
N ALA A 127 0.82 11.62 -2.06
CA ALA A 127 1.42 10.28 -2.04
C ALA A 127 2.48 10.13 -0.94
N ASN A 128 2.93 11.23 -0.32
CA ASN A 128 3.97 11.19 0.70
C ASN A 128 3.52 10.37 1.92
N GLY A 129 4.37 9.45 2.36
CA GLY A 129 4.11 8.58 3.51
C GLY A 129 3.34 7.29 3.19
N ILE A 130 2.89 7.10 1.95
CA ILE A 130 2.32 5.80 1.53
C ILE A 130 3.45 4.77 1.44
N LEU A 131 3.28 3.66 2.16
CA LEU A 131 4.18 2.52 2.10
C LEU A 131 3.80 1.60 0.94
N TRP A 132 4.81 1.03 0.29
CA TRP A 132 4.65 0.02 -0.76
C TRP A 132 5.94 -0.79 -0.87
N GLN A 133 5.91 -1.88 -1.62
CA GLN A 133 7.11 -2.69 -1.87
C GLN A 133 7.15 -3.25 -3.29
N THR A 134 8.35 -3.60 -3.72
CA THR A 134 8.60 -4.35 -4.95
C THR A 134 9.63 -5.44 -4.67
N LEU A 135 9.50 -6.58 -5.36
CA LEU A 135 10.49 -7.66 -5.29
C LEU A 135 11.71 -7.41 -6.18
N LEU A 136 11.57 -6.55 -7.18
CA LEU A 136 12.63 -6.23 -8.13
C LEU A 136 12.65 -4.72 -8.40
N ALA A 137 13.80 -4.11 -8.13
CA ALA A 137 14.10 -2.72 -8.49
C ALA A 137 15.62 -2.52 -8.52
N TYR A 138 16.06 -1.48 -9.23
CA TYR A 138 17.43 -1.02 -9.11
C TYR A 138 17.56 -0.21 -7.83
N LEU A 139 18.52 -0.59 -6.99
CA LEU A 139 18.88 0.21 -5.83
C LEU A 139 19.41 1.57 -6.28
N PRO A 140 19.16 2.66 -5.56
CA PRO A 140 19.58 4.01 -5.94
C PRO A 140 21.08 4.27 -5.69
N THR A 141 21.95 3.34 -6.09
CA THR A 141 23.40 3.50 -6.06
C THR A 141 23.87 4.45 -7.18
N PRO A 142 25.01 5.15 -7.03
CA PRO A 142 25.56 5.99 -8.09
C PRO A 142 25.76 5.25 -9.42
N GLU A 143 26.19 3.98 -9.36
CA GLU A 143 26.38 3.12 -10.53
C GLU A 143 25.05 2.83 -11.25
N ASN A 144 24.02 2.44 -10.52
CA ASN A 144 22.70 2.17 -11.09
C ASN A 144 22.07 3.44 -11.68
N LYS A 145 22.24 4.59 -11.02
CA LYS A 145 21.79 5.88 -11.56
C LYS A 145 22.41 6.16 -12.92
N LYS A 146 23.74 6.02 -13.03
CA LYS A 146 24.48 6.19 -14.28
C LYS A 146 24.02 5.22 -15.36
N TRP A 147 23.83 3.94 -15.03
CA TRP A 147 23.33 2.94 -15.97
C TRP A 147 21.93 3.28 -16.51
N VAL A 148 21.02 3.71 -15.63
CA VAL A 148 19.65 4.10 -16.03
C VAL A 148 19.69 5.34 -16.95
N GLU A 149 20.49 6.35 -16.61
CA GLU A 149 20.67 7.55 -17.44
C GLU A 149 21.19 7.19 -18.84
N GLU A 150 22.21 6.34 -18.93
CA GLU A 150 22.83 5.91 -20.19
C GLU A 150 21.91 5.04 -21.07
N LYS A 151 21.05 4.20 -20.46
CA LYS A 151 20.30 3.16 -21.19
C LYS A 151 18.83 3.48 -21.42
N THR A 152 18.22 4.35 -20.61
CA THR A 152 16.77 4.55 -20.65
C THR A 152 16.37 6.00 -20.93
N GLY A 153 17.27 6.96 -20.73
CA GLY A 153 16.94 8.39 -20.78
C GLY A 153 15.84 8.82 -19.81
N ARG A 154 15.48 7.97 -18.83
CA ARG A 154 14.35 8.17 -17.88
C ARG A 154 14.72 7.68 -16.47
N PRO A 155 15.64 8.37 -15.78
CA PRO A 155 16.14 7.99 -14.45
C PRO A 155 15.05 7.82 -13.38
N GLU A 156 13.94 8.55 -13.49
CA GLU A 156 12.89 8.53 -12.47
C GLU A 156 11.97 7.29 -12.45
N GLN A 157 11.93 6.47 -13.49
CA GLN A 157 10.97 5.35 -13.57
C GLN A 157 11.46 4.04 -12.96
N ILE A 158 12.77 3.91 -12.71
CA ILE A 158 13.40 2.62 -12.37
C ILE A 158 13.98 2.62 -10.95
N LEU A 159 14.20 3.79 -10.37
CA LEU A 159 14.85 3.96 -9.08
C LEU A 159 13.83 4.15 -7.97
N ILE A 160 14.02 3.42 -6.86
CA ILE A 160 13.30 3.70 -5.60
C ILE A 160 13.76 5.06 -5.09
N LYS A 161 12.83 6.01 -4.99
CA LYS A 161 13.06 7.32 -4.37
C LYS A 161 12.74 7.21 -2.88
N PHE A 162 13.69 7.58 -2.02
CA PHE A 162 13.54 7.72 -0.58
C PHE A 162 13.34 9.19 -0.20
#